data_AF-A0A5C4MI82-F1
#
_entry.id   AF-A0A5C4MI82-F1
#
_cell.length_a   1.000
_cell.length_b   1.000
_cell.length_c   1.000
_cell.angle_alpha   90.00
_cell.angle_beta   90.00
_cell.angle_gamma   90.00
#
_symmetry.space_group_name_H-M   'P 1'
#
loop_
_entity.id
_entity.type
_entity.pdbx_description
1 polymer ?
#
loop_
_entity_poly.entity_id
_entity_poly.type
_entity_poly.pdbx_seq_one_letter_code
_entity_poly.pdbx_strand_id
1 'polypeptide(L)'
;MQGETGCDDGRSDEVTRVLDTLTLLIQVKQTLSQRMQALEGDTRPDGAHLSHLQETAHTCGNQADALLVRLAALRTSPPLVRMAEGLFDYFRDTEEMAELLLELSCEPD
;
A
#
# COMPACT_ATOMS: atom_id res chain seq x y z
N MET A 1 11.26 -16.72 42.26
CA MET A 1 11.64 -17.39 41.00
C MET A 1 11.46 -16.37 39.89
N GLN A 2 12.54 -16.08 39.17
CA GLN A 2 12.60 -15.12 38.07
C GLN A 2 12.23 -15.80 36.75
N GLY A 3 11.65 -14.99 35.85
CA GLY A 3 11.73 -15.18 34.40
C GLY A 3 10.61 -16.03 33.82
N GLU A 4 9.73 -15.39 33.04
CA GLU A 4 9.16 -15.87 31.75
C GLU A 4 7.95 -15.00 31.34
N THR A 5 8.17 -13.70 31.12
CA THR A 5 7.21 -12.80 30.44
C THR A 5 7.98 -11.86 29.52
N GLY A 6 8.86 -12.40 28.68
CA GLY A 6 9.70 -11.60 27.77
C GLY A 6 9.60 -11.99 26.29
N CYS A 7 8.82 -13.02 25.96
CA CYS A 7 8.68 -13.51 24.59
C CYS A 7 7.49 -12.91 23.82
N ASP A 8 6.51 -12.31 24.50
CA ASP A 8 5.30 -11.75 23.87
C ASP A 8 5.44 -10.24 23.56
N ASP A 9 6.13 -9.49 24.41
CA ASP A 9 6.24 -8.02 24.30
C ASP A 9 6.88 -7.56 22.99
N GLY A 10 7.98 -8.20 22.56
CA GLY A 10 8.68 -7.84 21.32
C GLY A 10 7.89 -8.15 20.04
N ARG A 11 6.97 -9.13 20.08
CA ARG A 11 6.08 -9.44 18.95
C ARG A 11 4.90 -8.48 18.90
N SER A 12 4.34 -8.13 20.04
CA SER A 12 3.26 -7.15 20.16
C SER A 12 3.70 -5.75 19.68
N ASP A 13 4.90 -5.32 20.07
CA ASP A 13 5.49 -4.06 19.60
C ASP A 13 5.73 -4.07 18.09
N GLU A 14 6.15 -5.21 17.55
CA GLU A 14 6.37 -5.36 16.13
C GLU A 14 5.09 -5.32 15.31
N VAL A 15 4.03 -6.01 15.77
CA VAL A 15 2.70 -5.95 15.14
C VAL A 15 2.19 -4.51 15.15
N THR A 16 2.30 -3.80 16.27
CA THR A 16 1.89 -2.40 16.38
C THR A 16 2.63 -1.53 15.35
N ARG A 17 3.96 -1.65 15.27
CA ARG A 17 4.77 -0.88 14.29
C ARG A 17 4.39 -1.17 12.84
N VAL A 18 4.13 -2.43 12.51
CA VAL A 18 3.68 -2.83 11.17
C VAL A 18 2.32 -2.21 10.85
N LEU A 19 1.38 -2.24 11.80
CA LEU A 19 0.05 -1.66 11.62
C LEU A 19 0.05 -0.13 11.52
N ASP A 20 0.89 0.55 12.31
CA ASP A 20 1.07 2.00 12.23
C ASP A 20 1.62 2.41 10.86
N THR A 21 2.61 1.67 10.36
CA THR A 21 3.19 1.92 9.03
C THR A 21 2.18 1.67 7.92
N LEU A 22 1.40 0.58 8.01
CA LEU A 22 0.32 0.30 7.06
C LEU A 22 -0.75 1.40 7.06
N THR A 23 -1.09 1.93 8.24
CA THR A 23 -2.04 3.04 8.37
C THR A 23 -1.56 4.28 7.61
N LEU A 24 -0.27 4.60 7.70
CA LEU A 24 0.32 5.71 6.94
C LEU A 24 0.29 5.44 5.43
N LEU A 25 0.62 4.22 4.99
CA LEU A 25 0.57 3.84 3.58
C LEU A 25 -0.85 3.92 3.01
N ILE A 26 -1.87 3.55 3.79
CA ILE A 26 -3.28 3.69 3.38
C ILE A 26 -3.61 5.16 3.10
N GLN A 27 -3.15 6.09 3.94
CA GLN A 27 -3.38 7.53 3.73
C GLN A 27 -2.66 8.06 2.48
N VAL A 28 -1.42 7.61 2.25
CA VAL A 28 -0.67 7.94 1.04
C VAL A 28 -1.41 7.42 -0.19
N LYS A 29 -1.85 6.16 -0.16
CA LYS A 29 -2.61 5.55 -1.26
C LYS A 29 -3.93 6.26 -1.53
N GLN A 30 -4.70 6.64 -0.50
CA GLN A 30 -5.91 7.45 -0.68
C GLN A 30 -5.63 8.77 -1.39
N THR A 31 -4.54 9.45 -1.01
CA THR A 31 -4.13 10.71 -1.64
C THR A 31 -3.72 10.48 -3.10
N LEU A 32 -3.01 9.39 -3.39
CA LEU A 32 -2.65 9.00 -4.76
C LEU A 32 -3.89 8.70 -5.59
N SER A 33 -4.84 7.93 -5.07
CA SER A 33 -6.08 7.61 -5.78
C SER A 33 -6.89 8.86 -6.11
N GLN A 34 -7.01 9.80 -5.17
CA GLN A 34 -7.69 11.07 -5.41
C GLN A 34 -7.01 11.92 -6.49
N ARG A 35 -5.67 11.96 -6.50
CA ARG A 35 -4.91 12.67 -7.53
C ARG A 35 -5.10 12.05 -8.91
N MET A 36 -5.07 10.73 -9.00
CA MET A 36 -5.31 10.01 -10.25
C MET A 36 -6.74 10.21 -10.77
N GLN A 37 -7.75 10.14 -9.90
CA GLN A 37 -9.15 10.45 -10.26
C GLN A 37 -9.32 11.88 -10.77
N ALA A 38 -8.57 12.85 -10.21
CA ALA A 38 -8.60 14.22 -10.70
C ALA A 38 -8.01 14.34 -12.12
N LEU A 39 -7.08 13.45 -12.49
CA LEU A 39 -6.44 13.42 -13.81
C LEU A 39 -7.25 12.66 -14.85
N GLU A 40 -8.11 11.70 -14.47
CA GLU A 40 -9.05 11.04 -15.39
C GLU A 40 -10.00 12.04 -16.09
N GLY A 41 -10.30 13.16 -15.46
CA GLY A 41 -11.13 14.23 -16.02
C GLY A 41 -10.36 15.24 -16.90
N ASP A 42 -9.04 15.14 -16.97
CA ASP A 42 -8.19 16.03 -17.78
C ASP A 42 -7.94 15.38 -19.15
N THR A 43 -8.17 16.12 -20.23
CA THR A 43 -8.05 15.56 -21.59
C THR A 43 -6.60 15.38 -22.04
N ARG A 44 -5.63 15.89 -21.27
CA ARG A 44 -4.20 15.71 -21.56
C ARG A 44 -3.32 15.79 -20.30
N PRO A 45 -3.36 14.78 -19.42
CA PRO A 45 -2.51 14.75 -18.24
C PRO A 45 -1.03 14.74 -18.64
N ASP A 46 -0.20 15.48 -17.88
CA ASP A 46 1.25 15.53 -18.09
C ASP A 46 1.85 14.14 -17.84
N GLY A 47 2.44 13.54 -18.88
CA GLY A 47 3.06 12.21 -18.81
C GLY A 47 4.15 12.12 -17.74
N ALA A 48 4.92 13.18 -17.50
CA ALA A 48 5.93 13.17 -16.43
C ALA A 48 5.29 13.13 -15.03
N HIS A 49 4.14 13.80 -14.87
CA HIS A 49 3.37 13.74 -13.63
C HIS A 49 2.76 12.36 -13.41
N LEU A 50 2.21 11.75 -14.46
CA LEU A 50 1.66 10.40 -14.42
C LEU A 50 2.73 9.35 -14.09
N SER A 51 3.90 9.40 -14.74
CA SER A 51 5.00 8.50 -14.42
C SER A 51 5.43 8.60 -12.95
N HIS A 52 5.52 9.82 -12.41
CA HIS A 52 5.83 9.99 -10.98
C HIS A 52 4.75 9.42 -10.06
N LEU A 53 3.46 9.60 -10.40
CA LEU A 53 2.35 9.01 -9.64
C LEU A 53 2.39 7.48 -9.68
N GLN A 54 2.69 6.89 -10.85
CA GLN A 54 2.85 5.45 -11.02
C GLN A 54 4.02 4.91 -10.20
N GLU A 55 5.20 5.54 -10.26
CA GLU A 55 6.36 5.15 -9.44
C GLU A 55 6.04 5.21 -7.94
N THR A 56 5.30 6.23 -7.52
CA THR A 56 4.88 6.38 -6.12
C THR A 56 3.86 5.31 -5.73
N ALA A 57 2.88 5.00 -6.58
CA ALA A 57 1.90 3.94 -6.37
C ALA A 57 2.58 2.56 -6.28
N HIS A 58 3.48 2.26 -7.21
CA HIS A 58 4.27 1.02 -7.22
C HIS A 58 5.14 0.87 -5.97
N THR A 59 5.83 1.95 -5.57
CA THR A 59 6.63 1.94 -4.32
C THR A 59 5.77 1.70 -3.09
N CYS A 60 4.59 2.32 -3.05
CA CYS A 60 3.63 2.16 -1.96
C CYS A 60 3.09 0.72 -1.88
N GLY A 61 2.74 0.14 -3.03
CA GLY A 61 2.31 -1.26 -3.14
C GLY A 61 3.39 -2.23 -2.64
N ASN A 62 4.62 -2.10 -3.14
CA ASN A 62 5.74 -2.94 -2.71
C ASN A 62 6.02 -2.84 -1.19
N GLN A 63 5.90 -1.65 -0.61
CA GLN A 63 6.07 -1.45 0.83
C GLN A 63 4.93 -2.08 1.64
N ALA A 64 3.69 -1.95 1.15
CA ALA A 64 2.53 -2.59 1.76
C ALA A 64 2.68 -4.11 1.73
N ASP A 65 3.01 -4.70 0.58
CA ASP A 65 3.22 -6.14 0.42
C ASP A 65 4.26 -6.68 1.40
N ALA A 66 5.41 -6.01 1.53
CA ALA A 66 6.44 -6.41 2.47
C ALA A 66 5.94 -6.40 3.94
N LEU A 67 5.15 -5.39 4.30
CA LEU A 67 4.55 -5.28 5.64
C LEU A 67 3.47 -6.34 5.88
N LEU A 68 2.66 -6.66 4.87
CA LEU A 68 1.61 -7.66 4.95
C LEU A 68 2.19 -9.08 5.06
N VAL A 69 3.25 -9.38 4.31
CA VAL A 69 4.03 -10.62 4.46
C VAL A 69 4.64 -10.71 5.87
N ARG A 70 5.20 -9.61 6.37
CA ARG A 70 5.75 -9.54 7.74
C ARG A 70 4.67 -9.76 8.79
N LEU A 71 3.48 -9.17 8.60
CA LEU A 71 2.32 -9.36 9.49
C LEU A 71 1.89 -10.83 9.51
N ALA A 72 1.78 -11.48 8.34
CA ALA A 72 1.46 -12.90 8.24
C ALA A 72 2.50 -13.80 8.93
N ALA A 73 3.79 -13.47 8.81
CA ALA A 73 4.89 -14.22 9.43
C ALA A 73 4.89 -14.14 10.96
N LEU A 74 4.33 -13.08 11.55
CA LEU A 74 4.23 -12.89 13.00
C LEU A 74 3.20 -13.83 13.66
N ARG A 75 2.57 -14.75 12.90
CA ARG A 75 1.53 -15.69 13.37
C ARG A 75 0.40 -14.95 14.10
N THR A 76 -0.02 -13.83 13.52
CA THR A 76 -1.06 -12.96 14.05
C THR A 76 -2.43 -13.65 14.03
N SER A 77 -3.39 -13.09 14.78
CA SER A 77 -4.74 -13.63 14.86
C SER A 77 -5.44 -13.67 13.49
N PRO A 78 -6.39 -14.61 13.28
CA PRO A 78 -7.14 -14.72 12.02
C PRO A 78 -7.83 -13.42 11.53
N PRO A 79 -8.32 -12.51 12.40
CA PRO A 79 -8.78 -11.20 11.97
C PRO A 79 -7.71 -10.33 11.29
N LEU A 80 -6.49 -10.34 11.81
CA LEU A 80 -5.38 -9.56 11.24
C LEU A 80 -4.93 -10.11 9.89
N VAL A 81 -4.98 -11.42 9.70
CA VAL A 81 -4.70 -12.06 8.39
C VAL A 81 -5.74 -11.63 7.35
N ARG A 82 -7.03 -11.67 7.69
CA ARG A 82 -8.11 -11.23 6.78
C ARG A 82 -8.02 -9.73 6.46
N MET A 83 -7.66 -8.91 7.45
CA MET A 83 -7.40 -7.49 7.21
C MET A 83 -6.21 -7.31 6.27
N ALA A 84 -5.14 -8.11 6.44
CA ALA A 84 -3.98 -8.06 5.57
C ALA A 84 -4.31 -8.44 4.12
N GLU A 85 -5.08 -9.51 3.92
CA GLU A 85 -5.59 -9.94 2.61
C GLU A 85 -6.43 -8.82 1.94
N GLY A 86 -7.34 -8.18 2.69
CA GLY A 86 -8.11 -7.06 2.15
C GLY A 86 -7.25 -5.82 1.80
N LEU A 87 -6.12 -5.63 2.48
CA LEU A 87 -5.19 -4.56 2.17
C LEU A 87 -4.36 -4.85 0.92
N PHE A 88 -4.00 -6.12 0.65
CA PHE A 88 -3.33 -6.50 -0.60
C PHE A 88 -4.14 -6.05 -1.82
N ASP A 89 -5.42 -6.44 -1.87
CA ASP A 89 -6.30 -6.05 -2.98
C ASP A 89 -6.43 -4.53 -3.06
N TYR A 90 -6.55 -3.86 -1.91
CA TYR A 90 -6.65 -2.40 -1.85
C TYR A 90 -5.44 -1.69 -2.46
N PHE A 91 -4.20 -2.14 -2.23
CA PHE A 91 -3.02 -1.48 -2.82
C PHE A 91 -2.88 -1.78 -4.32
N ARG A 92 -3.19 -3.01 -4.75
CA ARG A 92 -3.13 -3.42 -6.16
C ARG A 92 -4.02 -2.56 -7.05
N ASP A 93 -5.24 -2.26 -6.62
CA ASP A 93 -6.20 -1.44 -7.41
C ASP A 93 -5.65 -0.08 -7.84
N THR A 94 -4.76 0.52 -7.04
CA THR A 94 -4.19 1.86 -7.33
C THR A 94 -2.98 1.81 -8.24
N GLU A 95 -2.28 0.70 -8.29
CA GLU A 95 -1.25 0.45 -9.29
C GLU A 95 -1.88 0.26 -10.67
N GLU A 96 -2.93 -0.56 -10.77
CA GLU A 96 -3.69 -0.80 -12.00
C GLU A 96 -4.27 0.50 -12.58
N MET A 97 -4.84 1.37 -11.73
CA MET A 97 -5.35 2.67 -12.17
C MET A 97 -4.24 3.60 -12.70
N ALA A 98 -3.05 3.57 -12.10
CA ALA A 98 -1.91 4.37 -12.57
C ALA A 98 -1.41 3.90 -13.94
N GLU A 99 -1.38 2.59 -14.16
CA GLU A 99 -0.98 1.97 -15.43
C GLU A 99 -1.96 2.33 -16.56
N LEU A 100 -3.27 2.22 -16.32
CA LEU A 100 -4.31 2.60 -17.28
C LEU A 100 -4.22 4.08 -17.68
N LEU A 101 -3.98 4.97 -16.71
CA LEU A 101 -3.81 6.40 -16.98
C LEU A 101 -2.57 6.68 -17.84
N LEU A 102 -1.48 5.94 -17.63
CA LEU A 102 -0.27 6.06 -18.45
C LEU A 102 -0.54 5.60 -19.88
N GLU A 103 -1.18 4.45 -20.07
CA GLU A 103 -1.55 3.93 -21.40
C GLU A 103 -2.42 4.92 -22.18
N LEU A 104 -3.40 5.54 -21.51
CA LEU A 104 -4.27 6.56 -22.11
C LEU A 104 -3.52 7.86 -22.46
N SER A 105 -2.42 8.16 -21.78
CA SER A 105 -1.58 9.33 -22.07
C SER A 105 -0.63 9.11 -23.25
N CYS A 106 -0.37 7.86 -23.64
CA CYS A 106 0.39 7.50 -24.83
C CYS A 106 -0.54 7.43 -26.06
N GLU A 107 -0.87 8.58 -26.66
CA GLU A 107 -1.38 8.55 -28.04
C GLU A 107 -0.29 7.97 -28.97
N PRO A 108 -0.64 7.09 -29.93
CA PRO A 108 0.28 6.72 -30.99
C PRO A 108 0.53 7.93 -31.89
N ASP A 109 1.79 8.36 -32.00
CA ASP A 109 2.27 9.32 -33.01
C ASP A 109 1.94 8.88 -34.45
#